data_AF-A0A517TVX3-F1
#
_entry.id   AF-A0A517TVX3-F1
#
_cell.length_a   1.000
_cell.length_b   1.000
_cell.length_c   1.000
_cell.angle_alpha   90.00
_cell.angle_beta   90.00
_cell.angle_gamma   90.00
#
_symmetry.space_group_name_H-M   'P 1'
#
loop_
_entity.id
_entity.type
_entity.pdbx_description
1 polymer ?
#
loop_
_entity_poly.entity_id
_entity_poly.type
_entity_poly.pdbx_seq_one_letter_code
_entity_poly.pdbx_strand_id
1 'polypeptide(L)'
;MARLFVLGLRDSACCALFISVVGAALCGCGEKENAAPPAATYFLDAQQALAKGDNAAALAALQASIDADPNSYAYMERIKINGKQGSDAAVEEDIQALVKLDPENRDVAWIRQEMKKPAAERFGPGSTPPSSRK
;
A
#
# COMPACT_ATOMS: atom_id res chain seq x y z
N MET A 1 -10.15 50.37 28.12
CA MET A 1 -11.22 49.44 28.51
C MET A 1 -12.45 49.74 27.68
N ALA A 2 -12.78 48.90 26.71
CA ALA A 2 -14.09 48.85 26.08
C ALA A 2 -14.25 47.46 25.45
N ARG A 3 -15.01 46.61 26.12
CA ARG A 3 -15.58 45.38 25.56
C ARG A 3 -16.71 45.81 24.62
N LEU A 4 -16.66 45.42 23.35
CA LEU A 4 -17.86 45.39 22.52
C LEU A 4 -18.16 43.95 22.13
N PHE A 5 -19.37 43.57 22.46
CA PHE A 5 -19.93 42.24 22.55
C PHE A 5 -20.48 41.82 21.18
N VAL A 6 -20.29 40.54 20.87
CA VAL A 6 -20.73 39.82 19.67
C VAL A 6 -22.25 39.92 19.47
N LEU A 7 -22.69 40.28 18.26
CA LEU A 7 -24.08 40.15 17.79
C LEU A 7 -24.12 39.86 16.28
N GLY A 8 -24.96 38.89 15.89
CA GLY A 8 -25.41 38.65 14.50
C GLY A 8 -24.77 37.42 13.84
N LEU A 9 -24.96 36.22 14.36
CA LEU A 9 -25.96 35.24 13.89
C LEU A 9 -26.32 35.30 12.39
N ARG A 10 -25.94 34.21 11.72
CA ARG A 10 -26.39 33.72 10.41
C ARG A 10 -27.92 33.59 10.38
N ASP A 11 -28.58 34.30 9.47
CA ASP A 11 -29.93 34.00 9.01
C ASP A 11 -30.13 34.56 7.59
N SER A 12 -29.73 33.81 6.56
CA SER A 12 -30.09 34.08 5.17
C SER A 12 -31.20 33.12 4.77
N ALA A 13 -32.43 33.50 5.13
CA ALA A 13 -33.65 32.83 4.74
C ALA A 13 -34.32 33.55 3.55
N CYS A 14 -35.02 32.74 2.78
CA CYS A 14 -36.22 33.07 2.01
C CYS A 14 -36.10 33.73 0.62
N CYS A 15 -36.35 32.86 -0.36
CA CYS A 15 -37.45 33.01 -1.33
C CYS A 15 -37.30 34.09 -2.41
N ALA A 16 -36.76 33.67 -3.55
CA ALA A 16 -37.29 34.12 -4.84
C ALA A 16 -37.45 32.89 -5.76
N LEU A 17 -38.71 32.49 -5.90
CA LEU A 17 -39.22 31.58 -6.92
C LEU A 17 -38.94 32.12 -8.32
N PHE A 18 -38.35 31.31 -9.19
CA PHE A 18 -38.67 31.33 -10.62
C PHE A 18 -38.82 29.88 -11.12
N ILE A 19 -40.05 29.57 -11.53
CA ILE A 19 -40.50 28.30 -12.11
C ILE A 19 -40.24 28.35 -13.61
N SER A 20 -39.62 27.32 -14.18
CA SER A 20 -39.77 26.78 -15.55
C SER A 20 -38.83 25.56 -15.67
N VAL A 21 -39.29 24.34 -15.43
CA VAL A 21 -39.94 23.39 -16.38
C VAL A 21 -38.97 22.86 -17.46
N VAL A 22 -38.90 21.52 -17.50
CA VAL A 22 -38.29 20.60 -18.50
C VAL A 22 -36.81 20.22 -18.31
N GLY A 23 -36.62 19.15 -17.54
CA GLY A 23 -36.16 17.86 -18.07
C GLY A 23 -34.86 17.82 -18.86
N ALA A 24 -33.78 17.44 -18.18
CA ALA A 24 -32.94 16.36 -18.67
C ALA A 24 -32.44 15.60 -17.44
N ALA A 25 -32.89 14.35 -17.32
CA ALA A 25 -32.35 13.40 -16.39
C ALA A 25 -30.83 13.46 -16.45
N LEU A 26 -30.25 13.63 -15.28
CA LEU A 26 -28.84 13.45 -15.00
C LEU A 26 -28.46 12.02 -15.42
N CYS A 27 -28.12 11.82 -16.69
CA CYS A 27 -27.02 10.92 -17.03
C CYS A 27 -25.74 11.66 -16.63
N GLY A 28 -25.61 11.91 -15.33
CA GLY A 28 -24.30 12.09 -14.76
C GLY A 28 -23.52 10.84 -15.15
N CYS A 29 -22.42 11.03 -15.87
CA CYS A 29 -21.29 10.13 -15.74
C CYS A 29 -20.88 10.20 -14.27
N GLY A 30 -21.60 9.44 -13.43
CA GLY A 30 -21.36 9.34 -12.00
C GLY A 30 -19.93 8.84 -11.83
N GLU A 31 -19.12 9.70 -11.25
CA GLU A 31 -17.82 9.44 -10.67
C GLU A 31 -16.97 8.39 -11.39
N LYS A 32 -16.01 8.87 -12.20
CA LYS A 32 -14.66 8.31 -12.06
C LYS A 32 -14.18 8.68 -10.67
N GLU A 33 -14.72 7.99 -9.66
CA GLU A 33 -14.18 7.96 -8.32
C GLU A 33 -12.70 7.61 -8.51
N ASN A 34 -11.81 8.38 -7.89
CA ASN A 34 -10.39 8.09 -7.87
C ASN A 34 -10.20 6.76 -7.11
N ALA A 35 -10.51 5.64 -7.77
CA ALA A 35 -10.21 4.33 -7.27
C ALA A 35 -8.69 4.26 -7.15
N ALA A 36 -8.22 3.88 -5.96
CA ALA A 36 -6.81 3.60 -5.79
C ALA A 36 -6.35 2.66 -6.92
N PRO A 37 -5.16 2.90 -7.52
CA PRO A 37 -4.59 1.98 -8.49
C PRO A 37 -4.68 0.53 -8.00
N PRO A 38 -4.91 -0.44 -8.90
CA PRO A 38 -4.88 -1.85 -8.53
C PRO A 38 -3.56 -2.19 -7.84
N ALA A 39 -3.58 -3.12 -6.88
CA ALA A 39 -2.38 -3.58 -6.15
C ALA A 39 -1.19 -3.91 -7.07
N ALA A 40 -1.47 -4.54 -8.22
CA ALA A 40 -0.46 -4.84 -9.23
C ALA A 40 0.29 -3.60 -9.75
N THR A 41 -0.36 -2.43 -9.83
CA THR A 41 0.29 -1.18 -10.24
C THR A 41 1.33 -0.76 -9.21
N TYR A 42 0.97 -0.76 -7.93
CA TYR A 42 1.91 -0.47 -6.85
C TYR A 42 3.05 -1.49 -6.78
N PHE A 43 2.78 -2.77 -7.04
CA PHE A 43 3.84 -3.77 -7.14
C PHE A 43 4.80 -3.46 -8.29
N LEU A 44 4.30 -3.06 -9.47
CA LEU A 44 5.15 -2.66 -10.58
C LEU A 44 5.99 -1.41 -10.24
N ASP A 45 5.42 -0.43 -9.54
CA ASP A 45 6.16 0.73 -9.06
C ASP A 45 7.28 0.33 -8.10
N ALA A 46 7.03 -0.63 -7.20
CA ALA A 46 8.05 -1.19 -6.33
C ALA A 46 9.19 -1.84 -7.13
N GLN A 47 8.87 -2.64 -8.15
CA GLN A 47 9.88 -3.28 -9.01
C GLN A 47 10.73 -2.24 -9.76
N GLN A 48 10.10 -1.14 -10.22
CA GLN A 48 10.83 -0.03 -10.85
C GLN A 48 11.74 0.70 -9.86
N ALA A 49 11.29 0.90 -8.63
CA ALA A 49 12.11 1.50 -7.57
C ALA A 49 13.30 0.59 -7.21
N LEU A 50 13.08 -0.71 -7.08
CA LEU A 50 14.14 -1.70 -6.85
C LEU A 50 15.17 -1.73 -7.99
N ALA A 51 14.73 -1.64 -9.25
CA ALA A 51 15.64 -1.55 -10.39
C ALA A 51 16.53 -0.29 -10.36
N LYS A 52 16.09 0.77 -9.67
CA LYS A 52 16.85 2.00 -9.43
C LYS A 52 17.67 1.97 -8.14
N GLY A 53 17.54 0.91 -7.33
CA GLY A 53 18.14 0.81 -6.00
C GLY A 53 17.45 1.66 -4.93
N ASP A 54 16.26 2.20 -5.20
CA ASP A 54 15.49 3.01 -4.26
C ASP A 54 14.63 2.12 -3.36
N ASN A 55 15.25 1.61 -2.29
CA ASN A 55 14.57 0.75 -1.32
C ASN A 55 13.44 1.49 -0.58
N ALA A 56 13.54 2.80 -0.38
CA ALA A 56 12.52 3.55 0.36
C ALA A 56 11.24 3.68 -0.47
N ALA A 57 11.37 4.06 -1.75
CA ALA A 57 10.24 4.09 -2.67
C ALA A 57 9.68 2.68 -2.91
N ALA A 58 10.53 1.66 -2.99
CA ALA A 58 10.09 0.27 -3.12
C ALA A 58 9.24 -0.17 -1.92
N LEU A 59 9.69 0.09 -0.69
CA LEU A 59 8.94 -0.27 0.52
C LEU A 59 7.58 0.45 0.60
N ALA A 60 7.53 1.74 0.24
CA ALA A 60 6.29 2.50 0.21
C ALA A 60 5.30 1.93 -0.82
N ALA A 61 5.78 1.60 -2.02
CA ALA A 61 4.97 1.00 -3.06
C ALA A 61 4.53 -0.43 -2.70
N LEU A 62 5.38 -1.24 -2.06
CA LEU A 62 5.00 -2.56 -1.56
C LEU A 62 3.94 -2.48 -0.47
N GLN A 63 4.03 -1.52 0.45
CA GLN A 63 2.99 -1.27 1.44
C GLN A 63 1.66 -0.91 0.76
N ALA A 64 1.68 0.02 -0.19
CA ALA A 64 0.48 0.37 -0.95
C ALA A 64 -0.12 -0.83 -1.73
N SER A 65 0.74 -1.71 -2.27
CA SER A 65 0.29 -2.96 -2.89
C SER A 65 -0.38 -3.89 -1.87
N ILE A 66 0.20 -4.04 -0.68
CA ILE A 66 -0.33 -4.91 0.39
C ILE A 66 -1.66 -4.34 0.92
N ASP A 67 -1.76 -3.02 1.08
CA ASP A 67 -2.99 -2.36 1.54
C ASP A 67 -4.13 -2.48 0.54
N ALA A 68 -3.81 -2.45 -0.76
CA ALA A 68 -4.78 -2.61 -1.84
C ALA A 68 -5.25 -4.06 -2.01
N ASP A 69 -4.33 -5.02 -2.04
CA ASP A 69 -4.63 -6.46 -2.09
C ASP A 69 -3.44 -7.29 -1.56
N PRO A 70 -3.54 -7.82 -0.33
CA PRO A 70 -2.48 -8.61 0.29
C PRO A 70 -2.15 -9.85 -0.54
N ASN A 71 -0.90 -9.97 -0.98
CA ASN A 71 -0.42 -11.12 -1.75
C ASN A 71 0.99 -11.53 -1.32
N SER A 72 1.31 -12.81 -1.51
CA SER A 72 2.58 -13.40 -1.06
C SER A 72 3.80 -12.73 -1.70
N TYR A 73 3.71 -12.32 -2.97
CA TYR A 73 4.83 -11.70 -3.68
C TYR A 73 5.23 -10.35 -3.07
N ALA A 74 4.26 -9.50 -2.72
CA ALA A 74 4.54 -8.21 -2.11
C ALA A 74 5.20 -8.36 -0.72
N TYR A 75 4.70 -9.28 0.12
CA TYR A 75 5.34 -9.61 1.39
C TYR A 75 6.76 -10.14 1.20
N MET A 76 6.96 -11.06 0.25
CA MET A 76 8.27 -11.63 -0.02
C MET A 76 9.31 -10.59 -0.46
N GLU A 77 8.95 -9.66 -1.34
CA GLU A 77 9.87 -8.59 -1.74
C GLU A 77 10.19 -7.66 -0.55
N ARG A 78 9.19 -7.32 0.27
CA ARG A 78 9.40 -6.51 1.47
C ARG A 78 10.31 -7.19 2.49
N ILE A 79 10.13 -8.49 2.72
CA ILE A 79 11.00 -9.33 3.55
C ILE A 79 12.44 -9.28 3.07
N LYS A 80 12.70 -9.40 1.76
CA LYS A 80 14.06 -9.37 1.22
C LYS A 80 14.73 -8.02 1.46
N ILE A 81 14.00 -6.92 1.25
CA ILE A 81 14.51 -5.56 1.45
C ILE A 81 14.86 -5.34 2.93
N ASN A 82 13.89 -5.59 3.82
CA ASN A 82 14.06 -5.39 5.26
C ASN A 82 15.11 -6.34 5.86
N GLY A 83 15.16 -7.58 5.41
CA GLY A 83 16.14 -8.56 5.88
C GLY A 83 17.58 -8.20 5.51
N LYS A 84 17.82 -7.64 4.31
CA LYS A 84 19.13 -7.09 3.92
C LYS A 84 19.53 -5.87 4.74
N GLN A 85 18.56 -5.08 5.19
CA GLN A 85 18.77 -3.91 6.05
C GLN A 85 18.92 -4.27 7.54
N GLY A 86 18.71 -5.54 7.92
CA GLY A 86 18.76 -6.00 9.30
C GLY A 86 17.53 -5.61 10.14
N SER A 87 16.43 -5.25 9.48
CA SER A 87 15.16 -4.90 10.12
C SER A 87 14.37 -6.15 10.51
N ASP A 88 14.94 -6.97 11.41
CA ASP A 88 14.47 -8.33 11.70
C ASP A 88 13.05 -8.37 12.29
N ALA A 89 12.65 -7.35 13.06
CA ALA A 89 11.30 -7.22 13.59
C ALA A 89 10.25 -7.05 12.46
N ALA A 90 10.52 -6.17 11.49
CA ALA A 90 9.65 -5.97 10.34
C ALA A 90 9.58 -7.24 9.46
N VAL A 91 10.69 -7.98 9.34
CA VAL A 91 10.69 -9.27 8.64
C VAL A 91 9.81 -10.30 9.34
N GLU A 92 9.86 -10.39 10.67
CA GLU A 92 9.04 -11.35 11.41
C GLU A 92 7.55 -11.02 11.32
N GLU A 93 7.17 -9.73 11.36
CA GLU A 93 5.80 -9.28 11.10
C GLU A 93 5.32 -9.72 9.71
N ASP A 94 6.16 -9.54 8.68
CA ASP A 94 5.85 -9.97 7.31
C ASP A 94 5.79 -11.50 7.17
N ILE A 95 6.64 -12.26 7.85
CA ILE A 95 6.57 -13.73 7.88
C ILE A 95 5.25 -14.19 8.48
N GLN A 96 4.81 -13.56 9.58
CA GLN A 96 3.54 -13.90 10.21
C GLN A 96 2.35 -13.59 9.30
N ALA A 97 2.38 -12.44 8.63
CA ALA A 97 1.36 -12.07 7.65
C ALA A 97 1.35 -13.04 6.45
N LEU A 98 2.53 -13.41 5.94
CA LEU A 98 2.69 -14.36 4.84
C LEU A 98 2.16 -15.75 5.20
N VAL A 99 2.49 -16.28 6.38
CA VAL A 99 2.00 -17.58 6.85
C VAL A 99 0.50 -17.58 7.09
N LYS A 100 -0.07 -16.45 7.54
CA LYS A 100 -1.52 -16.31 7.69
C LYS A 100 -2.24 -16.30 6.33
N LEU A 101 -1.62 -15.67 5.33
CA LEU A 101 -2.15 -15.60 3.97
C LEU A 101 -2.03 -16.93 3.22
N ASP A 102 -0.86 -17.57 3.32
CA ASP A 102 -0.51 -18.81 2.65
C ASP A 102 0.25 -19.73 3.63
N PRO A 103 -0.47 -20.58 4.38
CA PRO A 103 0.13 -21.47 5.37
C PRO A 103 1.10 -22.50 4.77
N GLU A 104 0.97 -22.81 3.48
CA GLU A 104 1.80 -23.78 2.76
C GLU A 104 2.90 -23.09 1.93
N ASN A 105 3.13 -21.80 2.17
CA ASN A 105 4.10 -21.03 1.42
C ASN A 105 5.50 -21.67 1.52
N ARG A 106 5.96 -22.20 0.40
CA ARG A 106 7.19 -23.00 0.31
C ARG A 106 8.45 -22.18 0.60
N ASP A 107 8.35 -20.86 0.59
CA ASP A 107 9.49 -19.97 0.77
C ASP A 107 9.71 -19.58 2.24
N VAL A 108 8.75 -19.79 3.13
CA VAL A 108 8.88 -19.43 4.56
C VAL A 108 10.06 -20.14 5.22
N ALA A 109 10.24 -21.44 4.95
CA ALA A 109 11.37 -22.19 5.48
C ALA A 109 12.71 -21.63 4.95
N TRP A 110 12.76 -21.26 3.67
CA TRP A 110 13.95 -20.64 3.07
C TRP A 110 14.24 -19.25 3.65
N ILE A 111 13.23 -18.39 3.79
CA ILE A 111 13.33 -17.07 4.44
C ILE A 111 13.94 -17.23 5.83
N ARG A 112 13.43 -18.15 6.64
CA ARG A 112 13.95 -18.39 8.00
C ARG A 112 15.40 -18.86 8.01
N GLN A 113 15.86 -19.59 6.99
CA GLN A 113 17.27 -19.96 6.87
C GLN A 113 18.13 -18.75 6.47
N GLU A 114 17.65 -17.91 5.55
CA GLU A 114 18.33 -16.65 5.21
C GLU A 114 18.45 -15.74 6.44
N MET A 115 17.43 -15.64 7.28
CA MET A 115 17.45 -14.78 8.48
C MET A 115 18.47 -15.20 9.54
N LYS A 116 18.97 -16.45 9.51
CA LYS A 116 20.06 -16.90 10.39
C LYS A 116 21.44 -16.37 9.97
N LYS A 117 21.58 -15.94 8.73
CA LYS A 117 22.83 -15.36 8.24
C LYS A 117 22.97 -13.91 8.72
N PRO A 118 24.18 -13.35 8.77
CA PRO A 118 24.38 -11.91 8.94
C PRO A 118 23.61 -11.14 7.86
N ALA A 119 23.02 -9.99 8.21
CA ALA A 119 22.17 -9.19 7.31
C ALA A 119 22.82 -8.93 5.92
N ALA A 120 24.13 -8.67 5.89
CA ALA A 120 24.90 -8.43 4.67
C ALA A 120 24.97 -9.64 3.71
N GLU A 121 24.71 -10.86 4.20
CA GLU A 121 24.77 -12.11 3.43
C GLU A 121 23.38 -12.65 3.06
N ARG A 122 22.31 -12.04 3.57
CA ARG A 122 20.94 -12.49 3.35
C ARG A 122 20.48 -12.18 1.93
N PHE A 123 19.78 -13.12 1.30
CA PHE A 123 19.12 -12.91 0.00
C PHE A 123 20.09 -12.38 -1.10
N GLY A 124 21.36 -12.79 -1.01
CA GLY A 124 22.41 -12.41 -1.94
C GLY A 124 22.31 -13.11 -3.30
N PRO A 125 23.21 -12.80 -4.24
CA PRO A 125 23.29 -13.49 -5.53
C PRO A 125 23.39 -15.02 -5.34
N GLY A 126 22.53 -15.78 -6.00
CA GLY A 126 22.43 -17.23 -5.86
C GLY A 126 21.50 -17.73 -4.74
N SER A 127 21.06 -16.86 -3.82
CA SER A 127 19.96 -17.18 -2.92
C SER A 127 18.65 -17.09 -3.70
N THR A 128 18.06 -18.25 -3.97
CA THR A 128 16.87 -18.35 -4.82
C THR A 128 15.74 -19.01 -4.04
N PRO A 129 14.55 -18.40 -3.94
CA PRO A 129 13.43 -18.99 -3.22
C PRO A 129 12.98 -20.31 -3.89
N PRO A 130 12.53 -21.32 -3.13
CA PRO A 130 11.93 -22.53 -3.66
C PRO A 130 10.86 -22.30 -4.73
N SER A 131 10.02 -21.25 -4.60
CA SER A 131 8.99 -20.88 -5.59
C SER A 131 9.52 -20.52 -6.98
N SER A 132 10.81 -20.18 -7.11
CA SER A 132 11.44 -19.88 -8.40
C SER A 132 11.71 -21.13 -9.25
N ARG A 133 11.74 -22.32 -8.63
CA ARG A 133 11.99 -23.60 -9.30
C ARG A 133 10.65 -24.17 -9.77
N LYS A 134 10.46 -24.22 -11.09
CA LYS A 134 9.28 -24.84 -11.73
C LYS A 134 9.27 -26.35 -11.54
#